data_AF-A0A520BG51-F1
#
_entry.id   AF-A0A520BG51-F1
#
_cell.length_a   1.000
_cell.length_b   1.000
_cell.length_c   1.000
_cell.angle_alpha   90.00
_cell.angle_beta   90.00
_cell.angle_gamma   90.00
#
_symmetry.space_group_name_H-M   'P 1'
#
loop_
_entity.id
_entity.type
_entity.pdbx_description
1 polymer ?
#
loop_
_entity_poly.entity_id
_entity_poly.type
_entity_poly.pdbx_seq_one_letter_code
_entity_poly.pdbx_strand_id
1 'polypeptide(L)'
;VYPGAFVVERPVTEGGVQSDQRRVLAGESWSQGQVLLAWDEVRRGAATPGDGHNVVIHEFAHQLDQANGAANGAPALPTAEAYRRWSTVMQNEFDALRWRLARPDEFGPGLIDAYGATDPAEFFAVVSELFFERPIELAAGHPALYGELSGYYRLDPASWA
;
A
#
# COMPACT_ATOMS: atom_id res chain seq x y z
N VAL A 1 8.62 -8.77 15.48
CA VAL A 1 7.20 -9.15 15.63
C VAL A 1 6.78 -8.86 17.06
N TYR A 2 5.76 -8.02 17.25
CA TYR A 2 5.19 -7.67 18.55
C TYR A 2 3.89 -8.46 18.78
N PRO A 3 3.46 -8.68 20.04
CA PRO A 3 2.23 -9.44 20.30
C PRO A 3 0.97 -8.76 19.71
N GLY A 4 0.89 -7.43 19.76
CA GLY A 4 -0.22 -6.63 19.22
C GLY A 4 0.27 -5.28 18.70
N ALA A 5 -0.66 -4.36 18.41
CA ALA A 5 -0.34 -3.00 17.94
C ALA A 5 0.65 -2.32 18.90
N PHE A 6 1.63 -1.62 18.34
CA PHE A 6 2.74 -1.04 19.10
C PHE A 6 2.82 0.47 18.85
N VAL A 7 3.34 1.18 19.84
CA VAL A 7 3.56 2.63 19.76
C VAL A 7 5.02 2.85 19.44
N VAL A 8 5.29 3.58 18.36
CA VAL A 8 6.65 4.02 18.04
C VAL A 8 6.75 5.49 18.39
N GLU A 9 7.76 5.82 19.19
CA GLU A 9 8.12 7.20 19.51
C GLU A 9 9.23 7.61 18.56
N ARG A 10 8.93 8.56 17.65
CA ARG A 10 9.94 9.19 16.81
C ARG A 10 10.09 10.66 17.18
N PRO A 11 11.32 11.10 17.47
CA PRO A 11 11.61 12.53 17.50
C PRO A 11 11.65 13.06 16.07
N VAL A 12 10.64 13.85 15.70
CA VAL A 12 10.64 14.61 14.44
C VAL A 12 11.39 15.92 14.71
N THR A 13 12.43 16.21 13.94
CA THR A 13 13.13 17.50 14.02
C THR A 13 12.68 18.37 12.85
N GLU A 14 11.85 19.38 13.14
CA GLU A 14 11.45 20.40 12.17
C GLU A 14 11.99 21.76 12.66
N GLY A 15 12.84 22.42 11.84
CA GLY A 15 13.36 23.75 12.17
C GLY A 15 14.16 23.86 13.48
N GLY A 16 14.68 22.76 14.03
CA GLY A 16 15.43 22.72 15.30
C GLY A 16 14.58 22.46 16.54
N VAL A 17 13.27 22.18 16.40
CA VAL A 17 12.40 21.73 17.49
C VAL A 17 12.20 20.22 17.38
N GLN A 18 12.50 19.50 18.45
CA GLN A 18 12.27 18.06 18.58
C GLN A 18 10.84 17.84 19.10
N SER A 19 9.99 17.18 18.32
CA SER A 19 8.62 16.84 18.71
C SER A 19 8.47 15.32 18.73
N ASP A 20 8.01 14.76 19.85
CA ASP A 20 7.66 13.34 19.96
C ASP A 20 6.26 13.11 19.37
N GLN A 21 6.20 12.46 18.21
CA GLN A 21 4.93 11.92 17.70
C GLN A 21 4.79 10.47 18.14
N ARG A 22 3.79 10.20 18.99
CA ARG A 22 3.31 8.84 19.27
C ARG A 22 2.31 8.44 18.19
N ARG A 23 2.64 7.43 17.38
CA ARG A 23 1.68 6.76 16.49
C ARG A 23 1.47 5.33 16.96
N VAL A 24 0.21 4.91 17.04
CA VAL A 24 -0.17 3.50 17.22
C VAL A 24 -0.12 2.87 15.84
N LEU A 25 0.73 1.86 15.65
CA LEU A 25 0.99 1.24 14.35
C LEU A 25 0.65 -0.25 14.40
N ALA A 26 -0.02 -0.73 13.34
CA ALA A 26 -0.26 -2.15 13.09
C ALA A 26 0.97 -2.82 12.46
N GLY A 27 1.77 -2.05 11.72
CA GLY A 27 3.05 -2.42 11.15
C GLY A 27 3.91 -1.18 10.89
N GLU A 28 5.21 -1.39 10.64
CA GLU A 28 6.11 -0.33 10.17
C GLU A 28 7.30 -0.90 9.38
N SER A 29 7.53 -0.34 8.20
CA SER A 29 8.73 -0.55 7.38
C SER A 29 9.80 0.52 7.67
N TRP A 30 10.95 0.09 8.19
CA TRP A 30 12.10 0.96 8.46
C TRP A 30 13.08 0.97 7.28
N SER A 31 13.71 2.12 7.06
CA SER A 31 14.71 2.37 6.00
C SER A 31 16.00 1.53 6.10
N GLN A 32 16.16 0.75 7.17
CA GLN A 32 17.26 -0.22 7.34
C GLN A 32 16.84 -1.68 7.07
N GLY A 33 15.70 -1.89 6.39
CA GLY A 33 15.26 -3.23 5.97
C GLY A 33 14.55 -4.04 7.07
N GLN A 34 14.09 -3.39 8.15
CA GLN A 34 13.34 -4.04 9.22
C GLN A 34 11.84 -3.83 9.02
N VAL A 35 11.08 -4.93 9.10
CA VAL A 35 9.61 -4.91 9.11
C VAL A 35 9.13 -5.24 10.51
N LEU A 36 8.43 -4.29 11.13
CA LEU A 36 7.75 -4.50 12.39
C LEU A 36 6.29 -4.88 12.08
N LEU A 37 5.80 -5.95 12.71
CA LEU A 37 4.44 -6.45 12.54
C LEU A 37 3.84 -6.76 13.91
N ALA A 38 2.58 -6.36 14.11
CA ALA A 38 1.75 -6.84 15.20
C ALA A 38 1.21 -8.25 14.88
N TRP A 39 1.55 -9.24 15.69
CA TRP A 39 1.22 -10.65 15.45
C TRP A 39 -0.29 -10.90 15.38
N ASP A 40 -1.08 -10.22 16.20
CA ASP A 40 -2.54 -10.32 16.15
C ASP A 40 -3.11 -9.85 14.80
N GLU A 41 -2.54 -8.81 14.18
CA GLU A 41 -2.94 -8.33 12.86
C GLU A 41 -2.49 -9.29 11.75
N VAL A 42 -1.28 -9.86 11.86
CA VAL A 42 -0.83 -10.94 10.96
C VAL A 42 -1.79 -12.14 11.01
N ARG A 43 -2.22 -12.54 12.21
CA ARG A 43 -3.18 -13.64 12.38
C ARG A 43 -4.55 -13.30 11.82
N ARG A 44 -5.01 -12.05 11.93
CA ARG A 44 -6.29 -11.59 11.39
C ARG A 44 -6.29 -11.61 9.86
N GLY A 45 -5.28 -11.02 9.23
CA GLY A 45 -5.16 -11.04 7.76
C GLY A 45 -5.07 -12.48 7.21
N ALA A 46 -4.29 -13.35 7.86
CA ALA A 46 -4.22 -14.75 7.45
C ALA A 46 -5.50 -15.58 7.71
N ALA A 47 -6.37 -15.14 8.64
CA ALA A 47 -7.58 -15.85 9.00
C ALA A 47 -8.76 -15.57 8.07
N THR A 48 -8.75 -14.42 7.37
CA THR A 48 -9.81 -14.03 6.43
C THR A 48 -9.24 -13.66 5.06
N PRO A 49 -8.70 -14.63 4.29
CA PRO A 49 -8.27 -14.35 2.93
C PRO A 49 -9.43 -13.79 2.10
N GLY A 50 -9.15 -12.75 1.32
CA GLY A 50 -10.10 -12.15 0.39
C GLY A 50 -10.92 -10.97 0.93
N ASP A 51 -10.65 -10.48 2.15
CA ASP A 51 -11.28 -9.26 2.66
C ASP A 51 -10.65 -7.97 2.10
N GLY A 52 -9.48 -8.08 1.45
CA GLY A 52 -8.77 -6.96 0.87
C GLY A 52 -7.78 -6.27 1.82
N HIS A 53 -7.57 -6.81 3.03
CA HIS A 53 -6.69 -6.23 4.04
C HIS A 53 -5.65 -7.25 4.53
N ASN A 54 -4.37 -6.92 4.35
CA ASN A 54 -3.27 -7.75 4.80
C ASN A 54 -2.06 -6.89 5.19
N VAL A 55 -1.93 -6.64 6.50
CA VAL A 55 -0.84 -5.83 7.06
C VAL A 55 0.55 -6.34 6.67
N VAL A 56 0.71 -7.65 6.45
CA VAL A 56 2.01 -8.18 6.02
C VAL A 56 2.31 -7.70 4.62
N ILE A 57 1.38 -7.88 3.68
CA ILE A 57 1.56 -7.40 2.30
C ILE A 57 1.80 -5.89 2.30
N HIS A 58 1.02 -5.15 3.07
CA HIS A 58 1.13 -3.69 3.20
C HIS A 58 2.55 -3.25 3.57
N GLU A 59 3.09 -3.77 4.67
CA GLU A 59 4.43 -3.37 5.13
C GLU A 59 5.56 -3.85 4.20
N PHE A 60 5.38 -5.00 3.56
CA PHE A 60 6.33 -5.47 2.55
C PHE A 60 6.28 -4.61 1.28
N ALA A 61 5.13 -4.08 0.89
CA ALA A 61 5.02 -3.12 -0.21
C ALA A 61 5.82 -1.84 0.11
N HIS A 62 5.75 -1.33 1.34
CA HIS A 62 6.60 -0.21 1.75
C HIS A 62 8.10 -0.52 1.70
N GLN A 63 8.52 -1.72 2.10
CA GLN A 63 9.93 -2.11 1.96
C GLN A 63 10.39 -2.14 0.50
N LEU A 64 9.51 -2.62 -0.39
CA LEU A 64 9.79 -2.65 -1.82
C LEU A 64 9.86 -1.25 -2.43
N ASP A 65 9.00 -0.33 -2.00
CA ASP A 65 9.02 1.08 -2.40
C ASP A 65 10.29 1.78 -1.92
N GLN A 66 10.72 1.51 -0.68
CA GLN A 66 11.92 2.11 -0.09
C GLN A 66 13.25 1.52 -0.61
N ALA A 67 13.21 0.44 -1.39
CA ALA A 67 14.43 -0.26 -1.83
C ALA A 67 15.37 0.60 -2.68
N ASN A 68 14.86 1.65 -3.35
CA ASN A 68 15.63 2.56 -4.18
C ASN A 68 15.77 3.99 -3.59
N GLY A 69 15.25 4.24 -2.38
CA GLY A 69 15.25 5.57 -1.78
C GLY A 69 14.07 5.85 -0.84
N ALA A 70 13.63 7.10 -0.82
CA ALA A 70 12.44 7.48 -0.05
C ALA A 70 11.17 6.92 -0.70
N ALA A 71 10.25 6.43 0.12
CA ALA A 71 8.95 5.93 -0.32
C ALA A 71 8.20 7.00 -1.12
N ASN A 72 7.74 6.63 -2.31
CA ASN A 72 7.01 7.53 -3.21
C ASN A 72 5.94 6.80 -4.05
N GLY A 73 5.63 5.54 -3.72
CA GLY A 73 4.71 4.69 -4.45
C GLY A 73 5.25 4.16 -5.78
N ALA A 74 6.56 4.23 -6.00
CA ALA A 74 7.23 3.77 -7.21
C ALA A 74 8.44 2.88 -6.86
N PRO A 75 8.21 1.57 -6.67
CA PRO A 75 9.29 0.64 -6.36
C PRO A 75 10.29 0.52 -7.52
N ALA A 76 11.38 -0.21 -7.29
CA ALA A 76 12.42 -0.39 -8.30
C ALA A 76 11.89 -1.05 -9.60
N LEU A 77 11.80 -0.27 -10.68
CA LEU A 77 11.37 -0.71 -12.01
C LEU A 77 12.56 -0.85 -12.98
N PRO A 78 12.48 -1.76 -13.97
CA PRO A 78 13.64 -2.16 -14.78
C PRO A 78 14.06 -1.12 -15.83
N THR A 79 13.15 -0.24 -16.26
CA THR A 79 13.41 0.73 -17.34
C THR A 79 12.73 2.06 -17.10
N ALA A 80 13.27 3.14 -17.69
CA ALA A 80 12.65 4.47 -17.64
C ALA A 80 11.25 4.49 -18.29
N GLU A 81 11.00 3.62 -19.25
CA GLU A 81 9.67 3.49 -19.85
C GLU A 81 8.68 2.85 -18.88
N ALA A 82 9.10 1.81 -18.15
CA ALA A 82 8.29 1.21 -17.09
C ALA A 82 7.93 2.25 -16.03
N TYR A 83 8.89 3.07 -15.58
CA TYR A 83 8.61 4.17 -14.65
C TYR A 83 7.57 5.16 -15.19
N ARG A 84 7.62 5.52 -16.48
CA ARG A 84 6.63 6.44 -17.07
C ARG A 84 5.23 5.85 -17.10
N ARG A 85 5.08 4.58 -17.49
CA ARG A 85 3.79 3.90 -17.50
C ARG A 85 3.24 3.73 -16.09
N TRP A 86 4.06 3.23 -15.17
CA TRP A 86 3.75 3.11 -13.74
C TRP A 86 3.25 4.43 -13.16
N SER A 87 4.03 5.50 -13.30
CA SER A 87 3.67 6.82 -12.79
C SER A 87 2.35 7.32 -13.37
N THR A 88 2.12 7.10 -14.67
CA THR A 88 0.86 7.52 -15.31
C THR A 88 -0.33 6.76 -14.75
N VAL A 89 -0.24 5.44 -14.66
CA VAL A 89 -1.34 4.59 -14.19
C VAL A 89 -1.62 4.85 -12.71
N MET A 90 -0.59 4.81 -11.87
CA MET A 90 -0.71 5.00 -10.42
C MET A 90 -1.28 6.39 -10.09
N GLN A 91 -0.79 7.44 -10.74
CA GLN A 91 -1.29 8.79 -10.50
C GLN A 91 -2.75 8.95 -10.91
N ASN A 92 -3.15 8.40 -12.07
CA ASN A 92 -4.54 8.46 -12.53
C ASN A 92 -5.50 7.75 -11.56
N GLU A 93 -5.12 6.58 -11.06
CA GLU A 93 -5.94 5.81 -10.12
C GLU A 93 -6.00 6.47 -8.74
N PHE A 94 -4.88 7.02 -8.26
CA PHE A 94 -4.83 7.79 -7.02
C PHE A 94 -5.72 9.04 -7.09
N ASP A 95 -5.65 9.80 -8.20
CA ASP A 95 -6.49 10.98 -8.40
C ASP A 95 -7.96 10.60 -8.55
N ALA A 96 -8.27 9.50 -9.23
CA ALA A 96 -9.63 8.97 -9.35
C ALA A 96 -10.20 8.57 -7.98
N LEU A 97 -9.42 7.90 -7.13
CA LEU A 97 -9.80 7.57 -5.76
C LEU A 97 -10.13 8.84 -4.97
N ARG A 98 -9.23 9.83 -4.97
CA ARG A 98 -9.44 11.11 -4.26
C ARG A 98 -10.67 11.85 -4.76
N TRP A 99 -10.86 11.87 -6.08
CA TRP A 99 -12.01 12.51 -6.71
C TRP A 99 -13.33 11.84 -6.30
N ARG A 100 -13.35 10.51 -6.21
CA ARG A 100 -14.50 9.72 -5.75
C ARG A 100 -14.80 9.97 -4.27
N LEU A 101 -13.77 9.95 -3.42
CA LEU A 101 -13.91 10.19 -1.97
C LEU A 101 -14.41 11.60 -1.63
N ALA A 102 -14.15 12.58 -2.51
CA ALA A 102 -14.71 13.92 -2.37
C ALA A 102 -16.22 14.00 -2.67
N ARG A 103 -16.84 12.92 -3.18
CA ARG A 103 -18.26 12.83 -3.59
C ARG A 103 -18.93 11.56 -3.06
N PRO A 104 -18.98 11.37 -1.73
CA PRO A 104 -19.47 10.11 -1.14
C PRO A 104 -20.93 9.81 -1.51
N ASP A 105 -21.77 10.85 -1.65
CA ASP A 105 -23.19 10.72 -2.01
C ASP A 105 -23.42 10.20 -3.43
N GLU A 106 -22.47 10.43 -4.35
CA GLU A 106 -22.58 10.01 -5.76
C GLU A 106 -22.05 8.58 -5.98
N PHE A 107 -21.03 8.17 -5.22
CA PHE A 107 -20.23 7.02 -5.58
C PHE A 107 -20.28 5.86 -4.58
N GLY A 108 -20.59 6.09 -3.30
CA GLY A 108 -20.54 5.03 -2.28
C GLY A 108 -19.13 4.46 -2.04
N PRO A 109 -18.98 3.42 -1.19
CA PRO A 109 -17.68 2.79 -0.92
C PRO A 109 -17.12 2.14 -2.20
N GLY A 110 -15.82 2.38 -2.48
CA GLY A 110 -15.11 1.78 -3.62
C GLY A 110 -14.40 0.48 -3.26
N LEU A 111 -13.73 -0.14 -4.24
CA LEU A 111 -12.87 -1.31 -4.00
C LEU A 111 -11.60 -0.92 -3.22
N ILE A 112 -10.97 0.19 -3.60
CA ILE A 112 -9.76 0.71 -2.96
C ILE A 112 -10.14 1.46 -1.68
N ASP A 113 -9.53 1.07 -0.57
CA ASP A 113 -9.75 1.68 0.73
C ASP A 113 -9.37 3.18 0.73
N ALA A 114 -10.12 3.98 1.49
CA ALA A 114 -9.90 5.42 1.58
C ALA A 114 -8.52 5.78 2.13
N TYR A 115 -7.91 4.91 2.92
CA TYR A 115 -6.56 5.06 3.44
C TYR A 115 -5.52 5.16 2.31
N GLY A 116 -5.74 4.48 1.19
CA GLY A 116 -4.88 4.57 0.01
C GLY A 116 -4.86 5.98 -0.61
N ALA A 117 -5.77 6.88 -0.25
CA ALA A 117 -5.78 8.26 -0.71
C ALA A 117 -4.87 9.21 0.10
N THR A 118 -4.18 8.69 1.13
CA THR A 118 -3.31 9.48 2.03
C THR A 118 -2.11 10.07 1.28
N ASP A 119 -1.34 9.21 0.62
CA ASP A 119 -0.22 9.59 -0.24
C ASP A 119 0.08 8.44 -1.24
N PRO A 120 0.96 8.65 -2.24
CA PRO A 120 1.28 7.61 -3.23
C PRO A 120 1.90 6.33 -2.67
N ALA A 121 2.64 6.39 -1.55
CA ALA A 121 3.23 5.20 -0.94
C ALA A 121 2.16 4.34 -0.27
N GLU A 122 1.25 4.97 0.45
CA GLU A 122 0.07 4.31 1.03
C GLU A 122 -0.84 3.74 -0.06
N PHE A 123 -1.01 4.48 -1.16
CA PHE A 123 -1.74 3.99 -2.32
C PHE A 123 -1.14 2.69 -2.84
N PHE A 124 0.18 2.64 -3.06
CA PHE A 124 0.87 1.45 -3.53
C PHE A 124 0.72 0.26 -2.57
N ALA A 125 0.78 0.49 -1.26
CA ALA A 125 0.60 -0.55 -0.27
C ALA A 125 -0.83 -1.13 -0.28
N VAL A 126 -1.85 -0.26 -0.29
CA VAL A 126 -3.27 -0.68 -0.33
C VAL A 126 -3.61 -1.44 -1.61
N VAL A 127 -3.15 -0.97 -2.77
CA VAL A 127 -3.43 -1.68 -4.03
C VAL A 127 -2.63 -2.99 -4.15
N SER A 128 -1.51 -3.12 -3.43
CA SER A 128 -0.78 -4.38 -3.29
C SER A 128 -1.55 -5.38 -2.44
N GLU A 129 -2.20 -4.96 -1.35
CA GLU A 129 -3.11 -5.83 -0.58
C GLU A 129 -4.21 -6.37 -1.48
N LEU A 130 -4.90 -5.50 -2.22
CA LEU A 130 -5.96 -5.89 -3.15
C LEU A 130 -5.46 -6.82 -4.27
N PHE A 131 -4.23 -6.64 -4.75
CA PHE A 131 -3.65 -7.47 -5.79
C PHE A 131 -3.53 -8.95 -5.37
N PHE A 132 -3.25 -9.21 -4.08
CA PHE A 132 -3.15 -10.58 -3.59
C PHE A 132 -4.46 -11.09 -2.98
N GLU A 133 -5.22 -10.24 -2.29
CA GLU A 133 -6.43 -10.65 -1.58
C GLU A 133 -7.67 -10.65 -2.49
N ARG A 134 -7.84 -9.65 -3.36
CA ARG A 134 -9.03 -9.49 -4.24
C ARG A 134 -8.66 -9.29 -5.72
N PRO A 135 -7.83 -10.18 -6.31
CA PRO A 135 -7.25 -9.96 -7.63
C PRO A 135 -8.28 -9.91 -8.76
N ILE A 136 -9.34 -10.73 -8.69
CA ILE A 136 -10.38 -10.78 -9.74
C ILE A 136 -11.13 -9.44 -9.81
N GLU A 137 -11.47 -8.88 -8.65
CA GLU A 137 -12.16 -7.59 -8.57
C GLU A 137 -11.25 -6.44 -8.99
N LEU A 138 -9.97 -6.47 -8.60
CA LEU A 138 -8.99 -5.48 -9.02
C LEU A 138 -8.75 -5.53 -10.53
N ALA A 139 -8.62 -6.72 -11.12
CA ALA A 139 -8.45 -6.90 -12.56
C ALA A 139 -9.67 -6.42 -13.36
N ALA A 140 -10.88 -6.62 -12.84
CA ALA A 140 -12.12 -6.18 -13.49
C ALA A 140 -12.36 -4.66 -13.35
N GLY A 141 -12.13 -4.09 -12.16
CA GLY A 141 -12.42 -2.68 -11.87
C GLY A 141 -11.29 -1.72 -12.28
N HIS A 142 -10.04 -2.16 -12.20
CA HIS A 142 -8.85 -1.35 -12.42
C HIS A 142 -7.82 -2.11 -13.29
N PRO A 143 -8.15 -2.45 -14.55
CA PRO A 143 -7.33 -3.35 -15.37
C PRO A 143 -5.93 -2.80 -15.67
N ALA A 144 -5.78 -1.48 -15.83
CA ALA A 144 -4.47 -0.86 -16.04
C ALA A 144 -3.59 -0.97 -14.78
N LEU A 145 -4.17 -0.69 -13.61
CA LEU A 145 -3.51 -0.84 -12.31
C LEU A 145 -3.08 -2.29 -12.06
N TYR A 146 -3.99 -3.24 -12.30
CA TYR A 146 -3.69 -4.67 -12.18
C TYR A 146 -2.53 -5.08 -13.11
N GLY A 147 -2.51 -4.56 -14.34
CA GLY A 147 -1.45 -4.83 -15.31
C GLY A 147 -0.06 -4.36 -14.83
N GLU A 148 0.03 -3.16 -14.25
CA GLU A 148 1.30 -2.66 -13.69
C GLU A 148 1.74 -3.48 -12.48
N LEU A 149 0.82 -3.84 -11.57
CA LEU A 149 1.12 -4.69 -10.41
C LEU A 149 1.54 -6.11 -10.81
N SER A 150 0.85 -6.72 -11.78
CA SER A 150 1.23 -8.03 -12.34
C SER A 150 2.61 -7.98 -13.01
N GLY A 151 2.90 -6.92 -13.77
CA GLY A 151 4.21 -6.71 -14.38
C GLY A 151 5.33 -6.54 -13.35
N TYR A 152 5.06 -5.82 -12.26
CA TYR A 152 6.00 -5.58 -11.16
C TYR A 152 6.26 -6.84 -10.34
N TYR A 153 5.22 -7.47 -9.79
CA TYR A 153 5.35 -8.68 -8.98
C TYR A 153 5.71 -9.92 -9.81
N ARG A 154 5.50 -9.87 -11.13
CA ARG A 154 5.65 -10.99 -12.07
C ARG A 154 4.74 -12.17 -11.71
N LEU A 155 3.54 -11.86 -11.24
CA LEU A 155 2.52 -12.80 -10.80
C LEU A 155 1.18 -12.46 -11.43
N ASP A 156 0.27 -13.42 -11.46
CA ASP A 156 -1.12 -13.22 -11.88
C ASP A 156 -2.07 -13.90 -10.89
N PRO A 157 -2.33 -13.30 -9.72
CA PRO A 157 -3.15 -13.93 -8.69
C PRO A 157 -4.61 -14.17 -9.12
N ALA A 158 -5.13 -13.42 -10.10
CA ALA A 158 -6.46 -13.67 -10.67
C ALA A 158 -6.57 -15.04 -11.36
N SER A 159 -5.43 -15.64 -11.75
CA SER A 159 -5.37 -16.97 -12.36
C SER A 159 -5.25 -18.14 -11.37
N TRP A 160 -5.13 -17.87 -10.06
CA TRP A 160 -4.92 -18.91 -9.05
C TRP A 160 -6.20 -19.61 -8.56
N ALA A 161 -7.36 -19.13 -9.00
CA ALA A 161 -8.68 -19.62 -8.62
C ALA A 161 -9.18 -20.77 -9.51
#